data_AF-A0AAE3KTA9-F1
#
_entry.id   AF-A0AAE3KTA9-F1
#
_cell.length_a   1.000
_cell.length_b   1.000
_cell.length_c   1.000
_cell.angle_alpha   90.00
_cell.angle_beta   90.00
_cell.angle_gamma   90.00
#
_symmetry.space_group_name_H-M   'P 1'
#
loop_
_entity.id
_entity.type
_entity.pdbx_description
1 polymer ?
#
loop_
_entity_poly.entity_id
_entity_poly.type
_entity_poly.pdbx_seq_one_letter_code
_entity_poly.pdbx_strand_id
1 'polypeptide(L)'
;MMKTQIANLRSGQKGQILNQDVDYSRLPQATSHNGHAGSNHALVSDVWAKVTSENEDSMKVKLFGEIFELKANWSVSRKSVNYFCSVSKEFIEKIGIPVAKNENPWIKISLGNNIEVSNGKKYSVTICPSLVTII
;
A
#
# COMPACT_ATOMS: atom_id res chain seq x y z
N MET A 1 17.65 6.88 -13.53
CA MET A 1 16.31 7.52 -13.55
C MET A 1 15.65 7.25 -12.22
N MET A 2 14.85 8.18 -11.70
CA MET A 2 14.07 7.98 -10.47
C MET A 2 12.91 7.01 -10.75
N LYS A 3 12.73 5.99 -9.92
CA LYS A 3 11.57 5.06 -10.01
C LYS A 3 10.26 5.83 -9.82
N THR A 4 9.23 5.47 -10.58
CA THR A 4 7.89 6.03 -10.41
C THR A 4 7.38 5.72 -9.00
N GLN A 5 6.84 6.73 -8.32
CA GLN A 5 6.40 6.63 -6.92
C GLN A 5 4.89 6.59 -6.79
N ILE A 6 4.40 5.87 -5.77
CA ILE A 6 2.99 5.91 -5.35
C ILE A 6 2.74 6.87 -4.17
N ALA A 7 3.80 7.45 -3.58
CA ALA A 7 3.72 8.31 -2.39
C ALA A 7 2.80 9.54 -2.54
N ASN A 8 2.59 9.99 -3.78
CA ASN A 8 1.71 11.12 -4.10
C ASN A 8 0.24 10.70 -4.30
N LEU A 9 -0.07 9.40 -4.31
CA LEU A 9 -1.43 8.89 -4.39
C LEU A 9 -2.10 8.87 -3.01
N ARG A 10 -3.43 8.80 -3.01
CA ARG A 10 -4.27 8.71 -1.81
C ARG A 10 -5.26 7.56 -1.98
N SER A 11 -5.39 6.73 -0.95
CA SER A 11 -6.39 5.64 -0.95
C SER A 11 -7.80 6.20 -0.72
N GLY A 12 -7.93 7.19 0.20
CA GLY A 12 -9.22 7.71 0.63
C GLY A 12 -10.07 6.67 1.37
N GLN A 13 -9.45 5.64 1.94
CA GLN A 13 -10.16 4.62 2.69
C GLN A 13 -10.37 5.01 4.15
N LYS A 14 -11.55 4.69 4.68
CA LYS A 14 -11.91 4.90 6.08
C LYS A 14 -11.02 4.03 6.98
N GLY A 15 -10.46 4.62 8.04
CA GLY A 15 -9.68 3.89 9.05
C GLY A 15 -8.30 3.43 8.58
N GLN A 16 -7.79 3.96 7.46
CA GLN A 16 -6.41 3.71 7.04
C GLN A 16 -5.39 4.34 8.00
N ILE A 17 -4.18 3.80 8.05
CA ILE A 17 -3.03 4.44 8.69
C ILE A 17 -2.52 5.58 7.80
N LEU A 18 -2.45 6.78 8.35
CA LEU A 18 -2.06 8.01 7.66
C LEU A 18 -0.60 8.38 7.93
N ASN A 19 0.04 9.05 6.96
CA ASN A 19 1.36 9.64 7.16
C ASN A 19 1.23 10.95 7.94
N GLN A 20 1.73 11.01 9.17
CA GLN A 20 1.62 12.21 10.02
C GLN A 20 2.32 13.45 9.44
N ASP A 21 3.27 13.27 8.51
CA ASP A 21 3.97 14.36 7.83
C ASP A 21 3.14 15.03 6.72
N VAL A 22 1.95 14.50 6.42
CA VAL A 22 1.05 15.01 5.38
C VAL A 22 -0.14 15.72 6.01
N ASP A 23 -0.37 16.98 5.62
CA ASP A 23 -1.56 17.72 6.00
C ASP A 23 -2.78 17.30 5.14
N TYR A 24 -3.50 16.28 5.61
CA TYR A 24 -4.70 15.76 4.94
C TYR A 24 -5.92 16.70 5.04
N SER A 25 -5.88 17.72 5.91
CA SER A 25 -7.01 18.66 6.07
C SER A 25 -7.22 19.53 4.83
N ARG A 26 -6.16 19.73 4.04
CA ARG A 26 -6.18 20.49 2.77
C ARG A 26 -6.66 19.69 1.57
N LEU A 27 -6.84 18.38 1.72
CA LEU A 27 -7.31 17.54 0.64
C LEU A 27 -8.84 17.61 0.53
N PRO A 28 -9.42 17.37 -0.67
CA PRO A 28 -10.85 17.24 -0.82
C PRO A 28 -11.41 16.21 0.16
N GLN A 29 -12.58 16.49 0.76
CA GLN A 29 -13.22 15.56 1.68
C GLN A 29 -13.85 14.39 0.92
N ALA A 30 -13.85 13.21 1.54
CA ALA A 30 -14.58 12.07 1.02
C ALA A 30 -16.10 12.34 1.11
N THR A 31 -16.84 11.89 0.11
CA THR A 31 -18.31 12.04 0.07
C THR A 31 -19.06 10.96 0.86
N SER A 32 -18.38 9.88 1.22
CA SER A 32 -18.98 8.67 1.82
C SER A 32 -18.66 8.45 3.30
N HIS A 33 -17.71 9.21 3.86
CA HIS A 33 -17.28 9.10 5.24
C HIS A 33 -16.50 10.35 5.66
N ASN A 34 -16.29 10.51 6.97
CA ASN A 34 -15.44 11.57 7.50
C ASN A 34 -13.97 11.25 7.19
N GLY A 35 -13.30 12.09 6.39
CA GLY A 35 -11.92 11.88 5.96
C GLY A 35 -11.63 12.54 4.61
N HIS A 36 -10.42 12.33 4.09
CA HIS A 36 -10.02 12.85 2.79
C HIS A 36 -10.40 11.90 1.64
N ALA A 37 -10.63 12.45 0.46
CA ALA A 37 -10.86 11.71 -0.76
C ALA A 37 -9.59 10.99 -1.24
N GLY A 38 -9.80 9.92 -2.00
CA GLY A 38 -8.74 9.23 -2.72
C GLY A 38 -8.32 9.99 -3.98
N SER A 39 -7.19 9.57 -4.57
CA SER A 39 -6.75 10.10 -5.85
C SER A 39 -7.71 9.70 -6.98
N ASN A 40 -7.76 10.51 -8.03
CA ASN A 40 -8.53 10.23 -9.24
C ASN A 40 -8.11 8.88 -9.86
N HIS A 41 -9.08 8.08 -10.30
CA HIS A 41 -8.84 6.74 -10.85
C HIS A 41 -7.91 6.74 -12.07
N ALA A 42 -8.03 7.71 -12.99
CA ALA A 42 -7.17 7.79 -14.17
C ALA A 42 -5.71 8.03 -13.75
N LEU A 43 -5.49 8.98 -12.82
CA LEU A 43 -4.16 9.24 -12.27
C LEU A 43 -3.56 8.00 -11.59
N VAL A 44 -4.37 7.30 -10.78
CA VAL A 44 -3.94 6.07 -10.11
C VAL A 44 -3.55 5.00 -11.13
N SER A 45 -4.36 4.80 -12.18
CA SER A 45 -4.09 3.83 -13.24
C SER A 45 -2.82 4.16 -14.02
N ASP A 46 -2.60 5.43 -14.36
CA ASP A 46 -1.43 5.87 -15.12
C ASP A 46 -0.14 5.68 -14.32
N VAL A 47 -0.16 6.06 -13.04
CA VAL A 47 0.97 5.82 -12.14
C VAL A 47 1.20 4.32 -11.96
N TRP A 48 0.14 3.54 -11.77
CA TRP A 48 0.26 2.10 -11.56
C TRP A 48 0.83 1.39 -12.78
N ALA A 49 0.40 1.73 -14.00
CA ALA A 49 0.92 1.14 -15.23
C ALA A 49 2.43 1.36 -15.40
N LYS A 50 2.94 2.53 -15.00
CA LYS A 50 4.39 2.82 -14.99
C LYS A 50 5.11 2.05 -13.90
N VAL A 51 4.56 2.02 -12.70
CA VAL A 51 5.13 1.27 -11.57
C VAL A 51 5.25 -0.21 -11.90
N THR A 52 4.23 -0.81 -12.52
CA THR A 52 4.25 -2.24 -12.85
C THR A 52 5.22 -2.57 -13.98
N SER A 53 5.33 -1.71 -15.00
CA SER A 53 6.30 -1.91 -16.09
C SER A 53 7.75 -1.73 -15.64
N GLU A 54 8.00 -0.88 -14.64
CA GLU A 54 9.31 -0.70 -14.03
C GLU A 54 9.70 -1.82 -13.05
N ASN A 55 8.76 -2.68 -12.64
CA ASN A 55 8.92 -3.65 -11.55
C ASN A 55 8.21 -4.98 -11.89
N GLU A 56 8.49 -5.57 -13.05
CA GLU A 56 7.71 -6.69 -13.60
C GLU A 56 7.61 -7.91 -12.67
N ASP A 57 8.73 -8.32 -12.06
CA ASP A 57 8.80 -9.52 -11.22
C ASP A 57 8.72 -9.23 -9.71
N SER A 58 9.27 -8.10 -9.30
CA SER A 58 9.35 -7.71 -7.89
C SER A 58 9.46 -6.20 -7.72
N MET A 59 9.03 -5.71 -6.56
CA MET A 59 9.08 -4.31 -6.17
C MET A 59 9.71 -4.18 -4.80
N LYS A 60 10.80 -3.42 -4.70
CA LYS A 60 11.39 -3.05 -3.41
C LYS A 60 10.73 -1.80 -2.88
N VAL A 61 10.30 -1.84 -1.63
CA VAL A 61 9.65 -0.71 -0.96
C VAL A 61 10.24 -0.46 0.40
N LYS A 62 10.28 0.80 0.81
CA LYS A 62 10.47 1.22 2.20
C LYS A 62 9.14 1.58 2.81
N LEU A 63 8.84 1.00 3.97
CA LEU A 63 7.63 1.26 4.74
C LEU A 63 7.98 1.25 6.25
N PHE A 64 7.61 2.30 6.98
CA PHE A 64 7.97 2.47 8.41
C PHE A 64 9.46 2.27 8.74
N GLY A 65 10.33 2.69 7.83
CA GLY A 65 11.79 2.57 7.98
C GLY A 65 12.37 1.23 7.54
N GLU A 66 11.53 0.22 7.28
CA GLU A 66 11.95 -1.14 6.90
C GLU A 66 11.83 -1.35 5.39
N ILE A 67 12.69 -2.18 4.83
CA ILE A 67 12.72 -2.49 3.40
C ILE A 67 12.11 -3.86 3.16
N PHE A 68 11.19 -3.93 2.23
CA PHE A 68 10.50 -5.15 1.82
C PHE A 68 10.71 -5.38 0.32
N GLU A 69 10.93 -6.63 -0.06
CA GLU A 69 10.92 -7.06 -1.45
C GLU A 69 9.61 -7.82 -1.73
N LEU A 70 8.70 -7.13 -2.40
CA LEU A 70 7.38 -7.65 -2.73
C LEU A 70 7.45 -8.40 -4.06
N LYS A 71 6.96 -9.64 -4.10
CA LYS A 71 6.91 -10.45 -5.32
C LYS A 71 5.63 -10.17 -6.09
N ALA A 72 5.75 -10.09 -7.41
CA ALA A 72 4.60 -9.92 -8.29
C ALA A 72 3.79 -11.21 -8.38
N ASN A 73 2.49 -11.09 -8.13
CA ASN A 73 1.49 -12.13 -8.38
C ASN A 73 0.54 -11.61 -9.45
N TRP A 74 0.85 -11.96 -10.70
CA TRP A 74 0.07 -11.57 -11.86
C TRP A 74 -1.15 -12.46 -12.04
N SER A 75 -2.27 -11.86 -12.45
CA SER A 75 -3.39 -12.65 -12.96
C SER A 75 -3.01 -13.38 -14.24
N VAL A 76 -3.74 -14.46 -14.54
CA VAL A 76 -3.52 -15.28 -15.75
C VAL A 76 -3.52 -14.44 -17.02
N SER A 77 -4.38 -13.40 -17.10
CA SER A 77 -4.48 -12.50 -18.25
C SER A 77 -3.39 -11.43 -18.31
N ARG A 78 -2.51 -11.35 -17.30
CA ARG A 78 -1.50 -10.29 -17.10
C ARG A 78 -2.07 -8.86 -17.06
N LYS A 79 -3.39 -8.71 -16.84
CA LYS A 79 -4.05 -7.38 -16.76
C LYS A 79 -3.99 -6.77 -15.37
N SER A 80 -3.67 -7.56 -14.35
CA SER A 80 -3.60 -7.11 -12.97
C SER A 80 -2.49 -7.83 -12.22
N VAL A 81 -1.93 -7.16 -11.22
CA VAL A 81 -0.87 -7.68 -10.37
C VAL A 81 -1.10 -7.25 -8.93
N ASN A 82 -0.82 -8.16 -8.01
CA ASN A 82 -0.64 -7.87 -6.60
C ASN A 82 0.83 -8.07 -6.27
N TYR A 83 1.48 -7.07 -5.69
CA TYR A 83 2.82 -7.22 -5.12
C TYR A 83 2.66 -7.59 -3.65
N PHE A 84 3.28 -8.66 -3.20
CA PHE A 84 3.12 -9.09 -1.81
C PHE A 84 4.38 -9.74 -1.24
N CYS A 85 4.54 -9.66 0.08
CA CYS A 85 5.53 -10.44 0.81
C CYS A 85 4.99 -10.78 2.20
N SER A 86 5.54 -11.84 2.80
CA SER A 86 5.36 -12.07 4.24
C SER A 86 6.16 -11.02 5.03
N VAL A 87 5.69 -10.71 6.23
CA VAL A 87 6.39 -9.84 7.17
C VAL A 87 6.47 -10.47 8.55
N SER A 88 7.38 -9.96 9.37
CA SER A 88 7.59 -10.46 10.72
C SER A 88 6.44 -10.07 11.65
N LYS A 89 6.30 -10.79 12.76
CA LYS A 89 5.30 -10.46 13.79
C LYS A 89 5.67 -9.18 14.52
N GLU A 90 6.96 -8.93 14.67
CA GLU A 90 7.54 -7.72 15.25
C GLU A 90 7.17 -6.48 14.42
N PHE A 91 7.18 -6.59 13.09
CA PHE A 91 6.77 -5.50 12.21
C PHE A 91 5.29 -5.13 12.40
N ILE A 92 4.38 -6.11 12.40
CA ILE A 92 2.95 -5.82 12.57
C ILE A 92 2.64 -5.25 13.96
N GLU A 93 3.33 -5.72 15.00
CA GLU A 93 3.19 -5.19 16.37
C GLU A 93 3.65 -3.72 16.44
N LYS A 94 4.79 -3.39 15.81
CA LYS A 94 5.32 -2.02 15.72
C LYS A 94 4.33 -1.03 15.10
N ILE A 95 3.49 -1.47 14.17
CA ILE A 95 2.50 -0.61 13.50
C ILE A 95 1.09 -0.72 14.12
N GLY A 96 0.98 -1.33 15.30
CA GLY A 96 -0.26 -1.39 16.09
C GLY A 96 -1.28 -2.43 15.62
N ILE A 97 -0.86 -3.41 14.81
CA ILE A 97 -1.72 -4.52 14.38
C ILE A 97 -1.61 -5.68 15.39
N PRO A 98 -2.74 -6.24 15.88
CA PRO A 98 -2.70 -7.38 16.79
C PRO A 98 -2.03 -8.61 16.17
N VAL A 99 -1.04 -9.17 16.88
CA VAL A 99 -0.33 -10.38 16.46
C VAL A 99 -1.21 -11.62 16.59
N ALA A 100 -1.36 -12.37 15.49
CA ALA A 100 -2.00 -13.68 15.51
C ALA A 100 -0.95 -14.79 15.77
N LYS A 101 -1.23 -15.68 16.73
CA LYS A 101 -0.25 -16.68 17.20
C LYS A 101 0.20 -17.66 16.11
N ASN A 102 -0.70 -18.10 15.23
CA ASN A 102 -0.45 -19.19 14.27
C ASN A 102 -0.62 -18.77 12.81
N GLU A 103 -0.49 -17.48 12.51
CA GLU A 103 -0.68 -16.95 11.17
C GLU A 103 0.59 -16.28 10.67
N ASN A 104 0.69 -16.16 9.35
CA ASN A 104 1.79 -15.50 8.67
C ASN A 104 1.34 -14.10 8.21
N PRO A 105 1.83 -13.03 8.85
CA PRO A 105 1.54 -11.68 8.43
C PRO A 105 2.07 -11.37 7.04
N TRP A 106 1.43 -10.44 6.34
CA TRP A 106 1.84 -10.05 4.99
C TRP A 106 1.49 -8.60 4.69
N ILE A 107 2.21 -8.05 3.71
CA ILE A 107 1.91 -6.77 3.06
C ILE A 107 1.52 -7.06 1.61
N LYS A 108 0.53 -6.33 1.09
CA LYS A 108 0.12 -6.37 -0.31
C LYS A 108 -0.06 -4.96 -0.85
N ILE A 109 0.46 -4.69 -2.04
CA ILE A 109 0.21 -3.48 -2.82
C ILE A 109 -0.52 -3.88 -4.11
N SER A 110 -1.67 -3.26 -4.34
CA SER A 110 -2.45 -3.44 -5.56
C SER A 110 -3.02 -2.12 -6.06
N LEU A 111 -3.24 -2.04 -7.37
CA LEU A 111 -3.89 -0.90 -8.02
C LEU A 111 -3.27 0.47 -7.68
N GLY A 112 -1.99 0.53 -7.31
CA GLY A 112 -1.25 1.76 -7.00
C GLY A 112 -1.60 2.44 -5.67
N ASN A 113 -2.85 2.40 -5.22
CA ASN A 113 -3.29 3.09 -4.00
C ASN A 113 -3.94 2.20 -2.94
N ASN A 114 -3.98 0.88 -3.16
CA ASN A 114 -4.47 -0.08 -2.18
C ASN A 114 -3.28 -0.82 -1.56
N ILE A 115 -2.92 -0.42 -0.33
CA ILE A 115 -1.83 -1.03 0.43
C ILE A 115 -2.45 -1.63 1.68
N GLU A 116 -2.34 -2.93 1.83
CA GLU A 116 -2.96 -3.68 2.91
C GLU A 116 -1.89 -4.41 3.71
N VAL A 117 -1.98 -4.34 5.03
CA VAL A 117 -1.18 -5.15 5.95
C VAL A 117 -2.10 -6.00 6.79
N SER A 118 -1.88 -7.31 6.74
CA SER A 118 -2.68 -8.28 7.47
C SER A 118 -1.82 -9.02 8.47
N ASN A 119 -2.43 -9.40 9.60
CA ASN A 119 -1.83 -10.36 10.52
C ASN A 119 -1.97 -11.82 10.08
N GLY A 120 -2.48 -12.06 8.86
CA GLY A 120 -2.74 -13.39 8.30
C GLY A 120 -4.11 -13.97 8.67
N LYS A 121 -4.90 -13.29 9.51
CA LYS A 121 -6.27 -13.69 9.89
C LYS A 121 -7.32 -12.69 9.38
N LYS A 122 -8.44 -12.56 10.08
CA LYS A 122 -9.55 -11.62 9.80
C LYS A 122 -9.25 -10.17 10.19
N TYR A 123 -7.99 -9.81 10.39
CA TYR A 123 -7.60 -8.44 10.70
C TYR A 123 -6.58 -7.95 9.68
N SER A 124 -6.93 -6.86 9.00
CA SER A 124 -6.03 -6.11 8.15
C SER A 124 -6.33 -4.62 8.26
N VAL A 125 -5.33 -3.82 7.94
CA VAL A 125 -5.43 -2.37 7.89
C VAL A 125 -4.92 -1.89 6.54
N THR A 126 -5.54 -0.83 6.05
CA THR A 126 -5.05 -0.13 4.87
C THR A 126 -4.03 0.92 5.30
N ILE A 127 -2.98 1.08 4.50
CA ILE A 127 -1.95 2.11 4.70
C ILE A 127 -2.07 3.15 3.57
N CYS A 128 -1.91 4.42 3.92
CA CYS A 128 -1.86 5.48 2.93
C CYS A 128 -0.62 5.34 2.03
N PRO A 129 -0.73 5.51 0.70
CA PRO A 129 0.42 5.41 -0.21
C PRO A 129 1.59 6.33 0.12
N SER A 130 1.34 7.46 0.78
CA SER A 130 2.38 8.39 1.25
C SER A 130 3.33 7.81 2.31
N LEU A 131 3.05 6.62 2.86
CA LEU A 131 3.98 5.90 3.75
C LEU A 131 4.91 4.94 3.00
N VAL A 132 4.71 4.75 1.70
CA VAL A 132 5.48 3.83 0.86
C VAL A 132 6.42 4.61 -0.04
N THR A 133 7.70 4.22 -0.02
CA THR A 133 8.69 4.66 -1.01
C THR A 133 9.14 3.48 -1.84
N ILE A 134 9.06 3.56 -3.18
CA ILE A 134 9.58 2.53 -4.08
C ILE A 134 11.07 2.79 -4.32
N ILE A 135 11.90 1.77 -4.18
CA ILE A 135 13.37 1.84 -4.29
C ILE A 135 13.83 1.33 -5.66
#